data_AF-A0A1B3LUB3-F1
#
_entry.id   AF-A0A1B3LUB3-F1
#
_cell.length_a   1.000
_cell.length_b   1.000
_cell.length_c   1.000
_cell.angle_alpha   90.00
_cell.angle_beta   90.00
_cell.angle_gamma   90.00
#
_symmetry.space_group_name_H-M   'P 1'
#
loop_
_entity.id
_entity.type
_entity.pdbx_description
1 polymer ?
#
loop_
_entity_poly.entity_id
_entity_poly.type
_entity_poly.pdbx_seq_one_letter_code
_entity_poly.pdbx_strand_id
1 'polypeptide(L)'
;MAVHDTDYLIVGAGATGLAFADTLLQESDAHITLVDMHGQPGGHWNDAYPFVSLHQPSAFYGVNSLALGTGRQDTVGHNAGLHELASGAEVSGYFQQVMHQILLPSGRVRYLPMSRFEGLDAGTARVTSLLSGAGSGISVRRKLVDARHFSPSVPATTKPKFSVAEGVRLVTPTQLTQLWQSAAERPARFCILGAGKTAMDTAVWLLECGVPQDAISWVMPRDSWVVNRLTTQPGEAFFKHSMGGQLAQMKALAEATSVTDLFERLEASGQMLRIDTQHTPRMFHYATLSEGEVQVLRQIQHVIRKGRVLAIERDALVLEQGREALADNTLCINCTASAVEMRDSEPIFQPGKIVPQLVRAPLVTFSSAVCAYVEAHYDDDATKNALCTPVPFPRNVGGYVQSTLVSLANQMRWSQDKPLRHWMRESRLDGFGKMTASIDPADTEKNAIVAELRQQAMAAVGNVKRLMAGSAAGPDPRC
;
A
#
# COMPACT_ATOMS: atom_id res chain seq x y z
N MET A 1 11.37 8.48 37.09
CA MET A 1 11.04 8.52 35.65
C MET A 1 10.22 9.77 35.40
N ALA A 2 10.55 10.58 34.39
CA ALA A 2 9.66 11.67 33.99
C ALA A 2 8.37 11.07 33.42
N VAL A 3 7.23 11.51 33.95
CA VAL A 3 5.88 11.15 33.46
C VAL A 3 5.30 12.39 32.81
N HIS A 4 4.68 12.24 31.65
CA HIS A 4 3.92 13.31 31.02
C HIS A 4 2.59 12.78 30.50
N ASP A 5 1.62 13.67 30.40
CA ASP A 5 0.26 13.35 29.98
C ASP A 5 0.05 13.56 28.48
N THR A 6 -0.81 12.74 27.87
CA THR A 6 -1.29 12.89 26.50
C THR A 6 -2.72 12.37 26.40
N ASP A 7 -3.52 12.87 25.47
CA ASP A 7 -4.85 12.28 25.21
C ASP A 7 -4.71 11.00 24.42
N TYR A 8 -3.96 11.06 23.32
CA TYR A 8 -3.67 9.92 22.47
C TYR A 8 -2.17 9.66 22.41
N LEU A 9 -1.82 8.38 22.53
CA LEU A 9 -0.47 7.89 22.27
C LEU A 9 -0.49 7.10 20.97
N ILE A 10 0.19 7.59 19.94
CA ILE A 10 0.28 6.93 18.64
C ILE A 10 1.62 6.20 18.54
N VAL A 11 1.58 4.89 18.31
CA VAL A 11 2.78 4.07 18.11
C VAL A 11 2.99 3.85 16.62
N GLY A 12 4.09 4.40 16.10
CA GLY A 12 4.42 4.46 14.67
C GLY A 12 4.10 5.83 14.08
N ALA A 13 5.13 6.57 13.68
CA ALA A 13 5.08 7.83 12.94
C ALA A 13 5.29 7.61 11.43
N GLY A 14 4.75 6.50 10.90
CA GLY A 14 4.62 6.27 9.45
C GLY A 14 3.36 6.91 8.86
N ALA A 15 3.11 6.66 7.58
CA ALA A 15 1.96 7.25 6.86
C ALA A 15 0.61 7.07 7.60
N THR A 16 0.35 5.89 8.16
CA THR A 16 -0.86 5.63 8.97
C THR A 16 -0.93 6.53 10.20
N GLY A 17 0.12 6.55 11.03
CA GLY A 17 0.12 7.31 12.28
C GLY A 17 0.12 8.82 12.04
N LEU A 18 0.82 9.29 11.01
CA LEU A 18 0.85 10.71 10.64
C LEU A 18 -0.49 11.19 10.07
N ALA A 19 -1.15 10.41 9.20
CA ALA A 19 -2.47 10.77 8.69
C ALA A 19 -3.55 10.76 9.80
N PHE A 20 -3.44 9.82 10.75
CA PHE A 20 -4.30 9.80 11.94
C PHE A 20 -4.07 11.04 12.80
N ALA A 21 -2.82 11.33 13.16
CA ALA A 21 -2.44 12.45 14.00
C ALA A 21 -2.86 13.78 13.37
N ASP A 22 -2.61 13.96 12.07
CA ASP A 22 -2.98 15.16 11.33
C ASP A 22 -4.49 15.42 11.38
N THR A 23 -5.28 14.42 11.04
CA THR A 23 -6.74 14.58 11.04
C THR A 23 -7.25 14.81 12.46
N LEU A 24 -6.80 14.02 13.45
CA LEU A 24 -7.23 14.20 14.84
C LEU A 24 -6.86 15.59 15.39
N LEU A 25 -5.72 16.15 14.97
CA LEU A 25 -5.29 17.49 15.35
C LEU A 25 -6.20 18.59 14.79
N GLN A 26 -6.70 18.41 13.56
CA GLN A 26 -7.64 19.36 12.92
C GLN A 26 -9.06 19.23 13.47
N GLU A 27 -9.47 18.01 13.84
CA GLU A 27 -10.85 17.70 14.23
C GLU A 27 -11.09 17.73 15.75
N SER A 28 -10.07 18.03 16.56
CA SER A 28 -10.19 18.07 18.02
C SER A 28 -9.12 18.93 18.69
N ASP A 29 -9.27 19.22 19.98
CA ASP A 29 -8.26 19.90 20.83
C ASP A 29 -7.29 18.93 21.54
N ALA A 30 -7.24 17.67 21.11
CA ALA A 30 -6.47 16.62 21.80
C ALA A 30 -4.96 16.87 21.78
N HIS A 31 -4.29 16.46 22.86
CA HIS A 31 -2.83 16.32 22.92
C HIS A 31 -2.41 14.93 22.41
N ILE A 32 -1.43 14.91 21.52
CA ILE A 32 -1.00 13.71 20.80
C ILE A 32 0.48 13.49 21.05
N THR A 33 0.86 12.28 21.44
CA THR A 33 2.27 11.88 21.50
C THR A 33 2.51 10.78 20.47
N LEU A 34 3.47 10.98 19.56
CA LEU A 34 3.93 9.96 18.62
C LEU A 34 5.22 9.33 19.12
N VAL A 35 5.30 8.00 19.07
CA VAL A 35 6.51 7.22 19.39
C VAL A 35 6.91 6.43 18.17
N ASP A 36 8.16 6.56 17.72
CA ASP A 36 8.70 5.79 16.60
C ASP A 36 10.14 5.35 16.88
N MET A 37 10.50 4.18 16.36
CA MET A 37 11.85 3.63 16.47
C MET A 37 12.84 4.25 15.47
N HIS A 38 12.36 4.84 14.38
CA HIS A 38 13.19 5.51 13.38
C HIS A 38 13.62 6.90 13.87
N GLY A 39 14.70 7.42 13.30
CA GLY A 39 15.22 8.74 13.60
C GLY A 39 14.44 9.89 12.95
N GLN A 40 13.59 9.59 11.95
CA GLN A 40 12.80 10.56 11.21
C GLN A 40 11.37 10.03 11.00
N PRO A 41 10.36 10.93 10.88
CA PRO A 41 8.99 10.53 10.53
C PRO A 41 8.94 9.91 9.12
N GLY A 42 7.93 9.10 8.86
CA GLY A 42 7.73 8.42 7.57
C GLY A 42 7.69 6.88 7.69
N GLY A 43 8.11 6.31 8.81
CA GLY A 43 8.12 4.86 9.01
C GLY A 43 9.02 4.18 7.98
N HIS A 44 8.51 3.16 7.27
CA HIS A 44 9.31 2.37 6.32
C HIS A 44 9.96 3.15 5.19
N TRP A 45 9.50 4.37 4.88
CA TRP A 45 10.14 5.23 3.88
C TRP A 45 11.59 5.56 4.24
N ASN A 46 11.96 5.51 5.52
CA ASN A 46 13.33 5.64 6.00
C ASN A 46 14.25 4.49 5.57
N ASP A 47 13.69 3.31 5.29
CA ASP A 47 14.44 2.09 4.97
C ASP A 47 14.23 1.63 3.52
N ALA A 48 13.37 2.32 2.76
CA ALA A 48 13.00 1.94 1.43
C ALA A 48 14.18 2.08 0.45
N TYR A 49 14.13 1.32 -0.65
CA TYR A 49 15.21 1.33 -1.64
C TYR A 49 15.24 2.65 -2.41
N PRO A 50 16.42 3.14 -2.83
CA PRO A 50 16.57 4.53 -3.31
C PRO A 50 15.76 4.91 -4.55
N PHE A 51 15.36 3.93 -5.36
CA PHE A 51 14.58 4.11 -6.59
C PHE A 51 13.09 3.78 -6.42
N VAL A 52 12.60 3.67 -5.18
CA VAL A 52 11.16 3.52 -4.93
C VAL A 52 10.42 4.82 -5.26
N SER A 53 9.20 4.69 -5.79
CA SER A 53 8.24 5.79 -5.93
C SER A 53 6.85 5.31 -5.51
N LEU A 54 5.94 6.25 -5.24
CA LEU A 54 4.53 5.92 -5.04
C LEU A 54 3.96 5.17 -6.24
N HIS A 55 3.03 4.25 -6.00
CA HIS A 55 2.38 3.50 -7.09
C HIS A 55 1.15 4.25 -7.64
N GLN A 56 0.59 5.14 -6.81
CA GLN A 56 -0.59 5.96 -7.07
C GLN A 56 -0.19 7.44 -7.14
N PRO A 57 -0.99 8.29 -7.79
CA PRO A 57 -0.75 9.73 -7.86
C PRO A 57 -0.50 10.38 -6.50
N SER A 58 0.50 11.26 -6.47
CA SER A 58 0.94 11.98 -5.26
C SER A 58 -0.18 12.80 -4.60
N ALA A 59 -1.09 13.34 -5.42
CA ALA A 59 -2.12 14.29 -5.02
C ALA A 59 -3.03 13.82 -3.88
N PHE A 60 -3.20 12.50 -3.71
CA PHE A 60 -4.06 11.92 -2.67
C PHE A 60 -3.32 10.96 -1.71
N TYR A 61 -1.99 11.05 -1.65
CA TYR A 61 -1.17 10.41 -0.61
C TYR A 61 -0.70 11.42 0.44
N GLY A 62 -0.45 10.98 1.68
CA GLY A 62 0.02 11.83 2.78
C GLY A 62 -1.07 12.19 3.79
N VAL A 63 -1.15 13.45 4.21
CA VAL A 63 -2.07 13.96 5.24
C VAL A 63 -2.97 15.09 4.70
N ASN A 64 -4.12 15.36 5.31
CA ASN A 64 -5.08 16.32 4.77
C ASN A 64 -4.55 17.77 4.76
N SER A 65 -3.80 18.16 5.78
CA SER A 65 -3.34 19.54 5.98
C SER A 65 -2.27 20.02 5.00
N LEU A 66 -1.54 19.11 4.33
CA LEU A 66 -0.43 19.45 3.45
C LEU A 66 -0.44 18.56 2.20
N ALA A 67 -0.43 19.19 1.01
CA ALA A 67 -0.38 18.47 -0.27
C ALA A 67 1.01 17.87 -0.52
N LEU A 68 1.06 16.71 -1.17
CA LEU A 68 2.29 16.08 -1.68
C LEU A 68 2.35 16.24 -3.20
N GLY A 69 3.48 16.76 -3.68
CA GLY A 69 3.67 17.08 -5.10
C GLY A 69 3.01 18.41 -5.49
N THR A 70 2.96 18.63 -6.80
CA THR A 70 2.51 19.86 -7.44
C THR A 70 1.36 19.65 -8.43
N GLY A 71 0.94 18.40 -8.64
CA GLY A 71 -0.13 18.03 -9.56
C GLY A 71 0.30 17.98 -11.03
N ARG A 72 1.61 17.97 -11.29
CA ARG A 72 2.15 17.86 -12.65
C ARG A 72 1.84 16.49 -13.25
N GLN A 73 1.89 16.43 -14.58
CA GLN A 73 1.93 15.19 -15.32
C GLN A 73 3.35 14.97 -15.84
N ASP A 74 3.81 13.72 -15.81
CA ASP A 74 5.11 13.37 -16.34
C ASP A 74 5.11 13.49 -17.86
N THR A 75 6.18 14.03 -18.44
CA THR A 75 6.31 14.21 -19.89
C THR A 75 7.23 13.17 -20.53
N VAL A 76 7.92 12.37 -19.72
CA VAL A 76 8.92 11.38 -20.15
C VAL A 76 8.82 10.11 -19.29
N GLY A 77 9.49 9.05 -19.73
CA GLY A 77 9.54 7.78 -19.01
C GLY A 77 8.23 6.99 -19.10
N HIS A 78 8.15 5.89 -18.35
CA HIS A 78 7.04 4.95 -18.44
C HIS A 78 5.71 5.49 -17.88
N ASN A 79 5.74 6.59 -17.13
CA ASN A 79 4.57 7.27 -16.57
C ASN A 79 4.12 8.48 -17.41
N ALA A 80 4.71 8.73 -18.58
CA ALA A 80 4.39 9.89 -19.41
C ALA A 80 2.88 10.01 -19.70
N GLY A 81 2.34 11.22 -19.50
CA GLY A 81 0.92 11.52 -19.63
C GLY A 81 0.08 11.22 -18.37
N LEU A 82 0.67 10.69 -17.30
CA LEU A 82 0.02 10.44 -16.01
C LEU A 82 0.54 11.41 -14.95
N HIS A 83 -0.22 11.60 -13.86
CA HIS A 83 0.21 12.44 -12.75
C HIS A 83 1.46 11.90 -12.04
N GLU A 84 2.27 12.84 -11.56
CA GLU A 84 3.56 12.57 -10.93
C GLU A 84 3.46 11.64 -9.71
N LEU A 85 4.48 10.79 -9.57
CA LEU A 85 4.63 9.82 -8.50
C LEU A 85 5.83 10.24 -7.63
N ALA A 86 5.56 10.71 -6.42
CA ALA A 86 6.62 11.12 -5.50
C ALA A 86 7.58 9.94 -5.25
N SER A 87 8.86 10.20 -5.41
CA SER A 87 9.96 9.30 -5.05
C SER A 87 10.00 9.07 -3.54
N GLY A 88 10.71 8.02 -3.10
CA GLY A 88 10.91 7.75 -1.67
C GLY A 88 11.59 8.92 -0.94
N ALA A 89 12.48 9.65 -1.61
CA ALA A 89 13.11 10.85 -1.07
C ALA A 89 12.12 12.00 -0.88
N GLU A 90 11.24 12.25 -1.86
CA GLU A 90 10.19 13.26 -1.76
C GLU A 90 9.18 12.92 -0.67
N VAL A 91 8.78 11.66 -0.53
CA VAL A 91 7.87 11.21 0.54
C VAL A 91 8.50 11.37 1.92
N SER A 92 9.79 11.03 2.07
CA SER A 92 10.53 11.19 3.33
C SER A 92 10.66 12.67 3.72
N GLY A 93 11.01 13.54 2.77
CA GLY A 93 11.06 14.99 2.98
C GLY A 93 9.68 15.56 3.31
N TYR A 94 8.63 15.10 2.64
CA TYR A 94 7.26 15.51 2.90
C TYR A 94 6.81 15.18 4.33
N PHE A 95 7.06 13.97 4.83
CA PHE A 95 6.65 13.64 6.21
C PHE A 95 7.47 14.38 7.27
N GLN A 96 8.72 14.75 6.98
CA GLN A 96 9.47 15.68 7.81
C GLN A 96 8.80 17.06 7.83
N GLN A 97 8.37 17.58 6.67
CA GLN A 97 7.63 18.85 6.60
C GLN A 97 6.32 18.78 7.39
N VAL A 98 5.52 17.71 7.24
CA VAL A 98 4.29 17.51 8.03
C VAL A 98 4.59 17.58 9.53
N MET A 99 5.61 16.85 10.00
CA MET A 99 5.98 16.85 11.42
C MET A 99 6.42 18.24 11.90
N HIS A 100 7.35 18.88 11.19
CA HIS A 100 8.02 20.10 11.66
C HIS A 100 7.25 21.39 11.37
N GLN A 101 6.37 21.42 10.38
CA GLN A 101 5.64 22.62 9.96
C GLN A 101 4.18 22.61 10.38
N ILE A 102 3.57 21.44 10.59
CA ILE A 102 2.15 21.32 10.96
C ILE A 102 2.00 20.76 12.36
N LEU A 103 2.51 19.56 12.62
CA LEU A 103 2.21 18.84 13.85
C LEU A 103 2.86 19.48 15.07
N LEU A 104 4.19 19.60 15.10
CA LEU A 104 4.93 20.15 16.25
C LEU A 104 4.58 21.64 16.52
N PRO A 105 4.49 22.53 15.52
CA PRO A 105 4.14 23.94 15.75
C PRO A 105 2.75 24.15 16.38
N SER A 106 1.85 23.17 16.30
CA SER A 106 0.54 23.25 16.98
C SER A 106 0.64 23.37 18.50
N GLY A 107 1.78 23.00 19.10
CA GLY A 107 1.96 22.93 20.55
C GLY A 107 1.23 21.76 21.23
N ARG A 108 0.38 21.03 20.50
CA ARG A 108 -0.42 19.89 21.01
C ARG A 108 0.17 18.54 20.66
N VAL A 109 1.22 18.51 19.82
CA VAL A 109 1.90 17.27 19.41
C VAL A 109 3.29 17.18 20.01
N ARG A 110 3.62 16.01 20.55
CA ARG A 110 4.97 15.60 20.94
C ARG A 110 5.42 14.46 20.06
N TYR A 111 6.66 14.50 19.59
CA TYR A 111 7.28 13.42 18.82
C TYR A 111 8.51 12.86 19.56
N LEU A 112 8.51 11.55 19.75
CA LEU A 112 9.59 10.79 20.37
C LEU A 112 10.22 9.86 19.32
N PRO A 113 11.18 10.35 18.50
CA PRO A 113 11.97 9.51 17.60
C PRO A 113 12.92 8.60 18.38
N MET A 114 13.49 7.60 17.71
CA MET A 114 14.44 6.66 18.31
C MET A 114 13.96 6.10 19.66
N SER A 115 12.66 5.81 19.78
CA SER A 115 12.01 5.43 21.02
C SER A 115 11.12 4.19 20.81
N ARG A 116 11.24 3.22 21.70
CA ARG A 116 10.48 1.96 21.67
C ARG A 116 9.34 2.02 22.66
N PHE A 117 8.12 1.77 22.19
CA PHE A 117 6.98 1.49 23.06
C PHE A 117 7.06 0.05 23.58
N GLU A 118 7.07 -0.11 24.90
CA GLU A 118 7.23 -1.41 25.59
C GLU A 118 5.89 -2.00 26.07
N GLY A 119 4.82 -1.20 26.05
CA GLY A 119 3.50 -1.62 26.53
C GLY A 119 2.77 -0.52 27.29
N LEU A 120 1.48 -0.75 27.51
CA LEU A 120 0.57 0.11 28.27
C LEU A 120 0.03 -0.69 29.45
N ASP A 121 0.16 -0.15 30.66
CA ASP A 121 -0.33 -0.77 31.89
C ASP A 121 -1.03 0.28 32.75
N ALA A 122 -2.24 -0.02 33.22
CA ALA A 122 -3.10 0.89 34.00
C ALA A 122 -3.14 2.34 33.47
N GLY A 123 -3.23 2.52 32.14
CA GLY A 123 -3.27 3.84 31.50
C GLY A 123 -1.92 4.56 31.39
N THR A 124 -0.81 3.94 31.81
CA THR A 124 0.55 4.48 31.68
C THR A 124 1.38 3.64 30.72
N ALA A 125 1.83 4.26 29.63
CA ALA A 125 2.71 3.64 28.66
C ALA A 125 4.17 3.71 29.11
N ARG A 126 4.92 2.62 28.89
CA ARG A 126 6.38 2.62 29.00
C ARG A 126 7.03 2.82 27.65
N VAL A 127 7.97 3.75 27.60
CA VAL A 127 8.76 4.05 26.40
C VAL A 127 10.24 4.10 26.74
N THR A 128 11.07 3.39 25.97
CA THR A 128 12.53 3.32 26.14
C THR A 128 13.23 4.06 25.01
N SER A 129 14.13 4.99 25.33
CA SER A 129 15.02 5.59 24.34
C SER A 129 16.00 4.54 23.80
N LEU A 130 16.05 4.36 22.48
CA LEU A 130 16.98 3.44 21.82
C LEU A 130 18.44 3.89 21.91
N LEU A 131 18.69 5.18 22.13
CA LEU A 131 20.03 5.75 22.20
C LEU A 131 20.62 5.70 23.61
N SER A 132 19.81 5.99 24.62
CA SER A 132 20.28 6.11 26.01
C SER A 132 19.88 4.93 26.91
N GLY A 133 18.92 4.11 26.48
CA GLY A 133 18.30 3.09 27.33
C GLY A 133 17.39 3.66 28.43
N ALA A 134 17.24 4.99 28.53
CA ALA A 134 16.41 5.61 29.55
C ALA A 134 14.92 5.32 29.30
N GLY A 135 14.24 4.83 30.35
CA GLY A 135 12.79 4.62 30.36
C GLY A 135 12.03 5.89 30.77
N SER A 136 10.89 6.11 30.12
CA SER A 136 9.93 7.18 30.43
C SER A 136 8.51 6.63 30.52
N GLY A 137 7.68 7.29 31.34
CA GLY A 137 6.25 6.97 31.48
C GLY A 137 5.41 8.01 30.74
N ILE A 138 4.32 7.57 30.11
CA ILE A 138 3.36 8.47 29.45
C ILE A 138 1.95 8.10 29.92
N SER A 139 1.29 8.99 30.64
CA SER A 139 -0.09 8.78 31.08
C SER A 139 -1.04 9.11 29.92
N VAL A 140 -1.81 8.11 29.49
CA VAL A 140 -2.72 8.18 28.34
C VAL A 140 -4.15 8.38 28.83
N ARG A 141 -4.72 9.57 28.56
CA ARG A 141 -6.04 9.96 29.07
C ARG A 141 -7.20 9.35 28.28
N ARG A 142 -7.01 9.10 26.98
CA ARG A 142 -8.06 8.55 26.09
C ARG A 142 -7.70 7.18 25.56
N LYS A 143 -6.87 7.10 24.51
CA LYS A 143 -6.61 5.83 23.82
C LYS A 143 -5.17 5.72 23.29
N LEU A 144 -4.67 4.49 23.29
CA LEU A 144 -3.51 4.07 22.50
C LEU A 144 -3.94 3.88 21.04
N VAL A 145 -3.20 4.44 20.09
CA VAL A 145 -3.40 4.21 18.67
C VAL A 145 -2.23 3.37 18.14
N ASP A 146 -2.48 2.10 17.84
CA ASP A 146 -1.47 1.21 17.28
C ASP A 146 -1.47 1.30 15.75
N ALA A 147 -0.69 2.24 15.21
CA ALA A 147 -0.59 2.48 13.77
C ALA A 147 0.31 1.45 13.04
N ARG A 148 0.74 0.37 13.72
CA ARG A 148 1.69 -0.60 13.17
C ARG A 148 1.03 -1.77 12.45
N HIS A 149 -0.29 -1.91 12.49
CA HIS A 149 -1.01 -3.09 11.95
C HIS A 149 -0.65 -3.36 10.48
N PHE A 150 -0.52 -2.31 9.67
CA PHE A 150 -0.14 -2.36 8.24
C PHE A 150 1.32 -1.97 7.98
N SER A 151 2.21 -2.07 8.98
CA SER A 151 3.63 -1.75 8.76
C SER A 151 4.21 -2.69 7.70
N PRO A 152 4.70 -2.17 6.57
CA PRO A 152 5.37 -3.01 5.60
C PRO A 152 6.72 -3.45 6.15
N SER A 153 7.16 -4.64 5.71
CA SER A 153 8.55 -5.06 5.86
C SER A 153 9.30 -4.70 4.58
N VAL A 154 10.50 -4.12 4.68
CA VAL A 154 11.34 -3.85 3.51
C VAL A 154 12.51 -4.84 3.45
N PRO A 155 13.07 -5.14 2.25
CA PRO A 155 14.18 -6.08 2.16
C PRO A 155 15.41 -5.69 3.00
N ALA A 156 15.66 -4.39 3.17
CA ALA A 156 16.79 -3.89 3.96
C ALA A 156 16.73 -4.28 5.44
N THR A 157 15.53 -4.51 5.99
CA THR A 157 15.31 -4.82 7.41
C THR A 157 14.78 -6.23 7.63
N THR A 158 14.63 -7.03 6.57
CA THR A 158 14.02 -8.37 6.63
C THR A 158 15.04 -9.45 6.31
N LYS A 159 15.24 -10.38 7.26
CA LYS A 159 16.07 -11.57 7.01
C LYS A 159 15.41 -12.46 5.94
N PRO A 160 16.16 -12.95 4.94
CA PRO A 160 15.65 -13.94 3.98
C PRO A 160 15.07 -15.17 4.69
N LYS A 161 13.97 -15.71 4.16
CA LYS A 161 13.31 -16.93 4.66
C LYS A 161 13.83 -18.21 4.00
N PHE A 162 14.98 -18.13 3.35
CA PHE A 162 15.67 -19.22 2.65
C PHE A 162 17.14 -19.25 3.07
N SER A 163 17.79 -20.39 2.93
CA SER A 163 19.22 -20.52 3.21
C SER A 163 20.07 -19.99 2.05
N VAL A 164 21.28 -19.54 2.37
CA VAL A 164 22.23 -18.99 1.39
C VAL A 164 23.57 -19.65 1.64
N ALA A 165 24.12 -20.33 0.64
CA ALA A 165 25.41 -20.99 0.73
C ALA A 165 26.57 -19.99 0.80
N GLU A 166 27.68 -20.41 1.39
CA GLU A 166 28.88 -19.59 1.48
C GLU A 166 29.43 -19.22 0.09
N GLY A 167 29.72 -17.93 -0.11
CA GLY A 167 30.23 -17.38 -1.37
C GLY A 167 29.16 -16.93 -2.36
N VAL A 168 27.87 -17.18 -2.08
CA VAL A 168 26.77 -16.66 -2.90
C VAL A 168 26.62 -15.15 -2.73
N ARG A 169 26.53 -14.42 -3.85
CA ARG A 169 26.27 -12.98 -3.86
C ARG A 169 24.77 -12.71 -3.78
N LEU A 170 24.29 -12.37 -2.58
CA LEU A 170 22.91 -11.94 -2.33
C LEU A 170 22.90 -10.50 -1.81
N VAL A 171 22.12 -9.63 -2.44
CA VAL A 171 21.94 -8.23 -2.02
C VAL A 171 20.47 -7.83 -1.95
N THR A 172 20.15 -6.81 -1.17
CA THR A 172 18.86 -6.12 -1.25
C THR A 172 18.85 -5.09 -2.38
N PRO A 173 17.67 -4.59 -2.82
CA PRO A 173 17.59 -3.48 -3.77
C PRO A 173 18.34 -2.22 -3.29
N THR A 174 18.38 -1.96 -1.98
CA THR A 174 19.19 -0.86 -1.42
C THR A 174 20.68 -1.11 -1.62
N GLN A 175 21.18 -2.28 -1.22
CA GLN A 175 22.59 -2.65 -1.37
C GLN A 175 23.02 -2.69 -2.84
N LEU A 176 22.13 -3.12 -3.75
CA LEU A 176 22.37 -3.13 -5.20
C LEU A 176 22.85 -1.77 -5.71
N THR A 177 22.22 -0.67 -5.27
CA THR A 177 22.61 0.69 -5.68
C THR A 177 23.95 1.16 -5.09
N GLN A 178 24.44 0.49 -4.05
CA GLN A 178 25.65 0.85 -3.32
C GLN A 178 26.86 -0.01 -3.70
N LEU A 179 26.64 -1.15 -4.37
CA LEU A 179 27.68 -2.13 -4.70
C LEU A 179 28.90 -1.48 -5.36
N TRP A 180 28.67 -0.65 -6.37
CA TRP A 180 29.75 -0.03 -7.16
C TRP A 180 30.23 1.32 -6.63
N GLN A 181 29.72 1.76 -5.48
CA GLN A 181 30.39 2.79 -4.68
C GLN A 181 31.63 2.20 -3.98
N SER A 182 31.74 0.87 -3.96
CA SER A 182 32.95 0.11 -3.62
C SER A 182 33.53 -0.56 -4.87
N ALA A 183 34.76 -1.10 -4.80
CA ALA A 183 35.42 -1.80 -5.89
C ALA A 183 34.85 -3.23 -6.15
N ALA A 184 33.54 -3.41 -6.03
CA ALA A 184 32.88 -4.70 -6.22
C ALA A 184 32.93 -5.17 -7.68
N GLU A 185 33.16 -6.47 -7.89
CA GLU A 185 33.17 -7.08 -9.22
C GLU A 185 31.78 -6.96 -9.89
N ARG A 186 31.78 -6.57 -11.17
CA ARG A 186 30.56 -6.51 -11.99
C ARG A 186 29.99 -7.92 -12.21
N PRO A 187 28.71 -8.17 -11.89
CA PRO A 187 28.06 -9.44 -12.20
C PRO A 187 27.78 -9.58 -13.70
N ALA A 188 27.81 -10.81 -14.19
CA ALA A 188 27.46 -11.15 -15.57
C ALA A 188 25.95 -11.38 -15.75
N ARG A 189 25.27 -11.81 -14.67
CA ARG A 189 23.84 -12.10 -14.64
C ARG A 189 23.20 -11.55 -13.37
N PHE A 190 21.91 -11.26 -13.43
CA PHE A 190 21.11 -10.81 -12.31
C PHE A 190 19.95 -11.77 -12.09
N CYS A 191 19.71 -12.19 -10.86
CA CYS A 191 18.58 -13.03 -10.50
C CYS A 191 17.68 -12.31 -9.48
N ILE A 192 16.49 -11.89 -9.91
CA ILE A 192 15.53 -11.19 -9.06
C ILE A 192 14.67 -12.23 -8.32
N LEU A 193 14.65 -12.16 -6.98
CA LEU A 193 13.94 -13.11 -6.14
C LEU A 193 12.63 -12.51 -5.62
N GLY A 194 11.50 -13.01 -6.11
CA GLY A 194 10.16 -12.58 -5.69
C GLY A 194 9.39 -11.89 -6.80
N ALA A 195 8.06 -11.79 -6.63
CA ALA A 195 7.13 -11.30 -7.64
C ALA A 195 6.24 -10.12 -7.16
N GLY A 196 6.61 -9.49 -6.05
CA GLY A 196 5.91 -8.31 -5.54
C GLY A 196 6.35 -7.03 -6.26
N LYS A 197 5.78 -5.88 -5.87
CA LYS A 197 6.16 -4.60 -6.50
C LYS A 197 7.65 -4.31 -6.39
N THR A 198 8.29 -4.58 -5.25
CA THR A 198 9.74 -4.39 -5.10
C THR A 198 10.56 -5.14 -6.17
N ALA A 199 10.12 -6.34 -6.59
CA ALA A 199 10.75 -7.07 -7.68
C ALA A 199 10.48 -6.40 -9.04
N MET A 200 9.25 -5.93 -9.27
CA MET A 200 8.88 -5.17 -10.47
C MET A 200 9.72 -3.89 -10.61
N ASP A 201 9.87 -3.13 -9.53
CA ASP A 201 10.66 -1.89 -9.52
C ASP A 201 12.13 -2.16 -9.76
N THR A 202 12.66 -3.22 -9.13
CA THR A 202 14.04 -3.65 -9.33
C THR A 202 14.28 -4.05 -10.79
N ALA A 203 13.34 -4.77 -11.40
CA ALA A 203 13.43 -5.19 -12.80
C ALA A 203 13.40 -3.99 -13.76
N VAL A 204 12.46 -3.06 -13.57
CA VAL A 204 12.39 -1.81 -14.35
C VAL A 204 13.68 -1.01 -14.20
N TRP A 205 14.13 -0.80 -12.96
CA TRP A 205 15.35 -0.04 -12.68
C TRP A 205 16.61 -0.65 -13.31
N LEU A 206 16.77 -1.97 -13.26
CA LEU A 206 17.90 -2.65 -13.91
C LEU A 206 17.89 -2.42 -15.43
N LEU A 207 16.73 -2.56 -16.08
CA LEU A 207 16.58 -2.37 -17.52
C LEU A 207 16.84 -0.90 -17.91
N GLU A 208 16.29 0.06 -17.17
CA GLU A 208 16.54 1.49 -17.38
C GLU A 208 18.01 1.87 -17.17
N CYS A 209 18.71 1.21 -16.25
CA CYS A 209 20.14 1.39 -16.02
C CYS A 209 21.04 0.61 -17.00
N GLY A 210 20.46 0.00 -18.03
CA GLY A 210 21.20 -0.63 -19.13
C GLY A 210 21.64 -2.08 -18.87
N VAL A 211 21.04 -2.78 -17.92
CA VAL A 211 21.22 -4.23 -17.82
C VAL A 211 20.49 -4.91 -18.99
N PRO A 212 21.18 -5.73 -19.80
CA PRO A 212 20.54 -6.45 -20.90
C PRO A 212 19.42 -7.36 -20.40
N GLN A 213 18.27 -7.36 -21.09
CA GLN A 213 17.09 -8.15 -20.73
C GLN A 213 17.38 -9.66 -20.60
N ASP A 214 18.31 -10.18 -21.41
CA ASP A 214 18.73 -11.58 -21.42
C ASP A 214 19.67 -11.92 -20.26
N ALA A 215 20.30 -10.93 -19.62
CA ALA A 215 21.10 -11.10 -18.42
C ALA A 215 20.25 -11.24 -17.13
N ILE A 216 18.93 -11.06 -17.21
CA ILE A 216 18.02 -11.07 -16.06
C ILE A 216 17.22 -12.37 -16.01
N SER A 217 17.32 -13.07 -14.89
CA SER A 217 16.42 -14.17 -14.49
C SER A 217 15.45 -13.66 -13.42
N TRP A 218 14.16 -13.97 -13.53
CA TRP A 218 13.16 -13.51 -12.56
C TRP A 218 12.39 -14.66 -11.93
N VAL A 219 12.57 -14.87 -10.62
CA VAL A 219 11.82 -15.89 -9.87
C VAL A 219 10.43 -15.38 -9.52
N MET A 220 9.43 -15.93 -10.22
CA MET A 220 8.03 -15.56 -10.11
C MET A 220 7.21 -16.75 -9.59
N PRO A 221 7.17 -17.01 -8.27
CA PRO A 221 6.47 -18.17 -7.71
C PRO A 221 4.96 -18.13 -7.97
N ARG A 222 4.39 -16.92 -8.03
CA ARG A 222 3.01 -16.64 -8.42
C ARG A 222 3.00 -15.33 -9.18
N ASP A 223 2.48 -15.34 -10.40
CA ASP A 223 2.24 -14.13 -11.18
C ASP A 223 1.18 -13.25 -10.48
N SER A 224 1.37 -11.92 -10.57
CA SER A 224 0.45 -10.93 -10.04
C SER A 224 -0.42 -10.34 -11.14
N TRP A 225 -1.72 -10.21 -10.87
CA TRP A 225 -2.51 -9.17 -11.50
C TRP A 225 -2.05 -7.81 -10.94
N VAL A 226 -1.95 -6.80 -11.80
CA VAL A 226 -1.61 -5.42 -11.39
C VAL A 226 -2.70 -4.46 -11.82
N VAL A 227 -2.99 -3.45 -11.01
CA VAL A 227 -3.93 -2.38 -11.34
C VAL A 227 -3.31 -1.51 -12.44
N ASN A 228 -4.09 -1.15 -13.46
CA ASN A 228 -3.65 -0.18 -14.45
C ASN A 228 -3.63 1.22 -13.83
N ARG A 229 -2.46 1.86 -13.78
CA ARG A 229 -2.32 3.19 -13.18
C ARG A 229 -3.20 4.24 -13.86
N LEU A 230 -3.49 4.09 -15.15
CA LEU A 230 -4.36 4.99 -15.91
C LEU A 230 -5.74 5.16 -15.27
N THR A 231 -6.27 4.11 -14.61
CA THR A 231 -7.61 4.11 -14.02
C THR A 231 -7.65 4.65 -12.59
N THR A 232 -6.50 5.07 -12.06
CA THR A 232 -6.36 5.62 -10.70
C THR A 232 -6.04 7.12 -10.71
N GLN A 233 -6.07 7.77 -11.89
CA GLN A 233 -5.72 9.18 -12.05
C GLN A 233 -6.82 10.12 -11.54
N PRO A 234 -6.50 11.14 -10.74
CA PRO A 234 -7.46 12.14 -10.32
C PRO A 234 -7.68 13.20 -11.41
N GLY A 235 -8.73 14.01 -11.26
CA GLY A 235 -8.96 15.19 -12.10
C GLY A 235 -9.80 14.93 -13.35
N GLU A 236 -10.36 16.01 -13.88
CA GLU A 236 -11.35 15.95 -14.96
C GLU A 236 -10.83 15.30 -16.24
N ALA A 237 -9.57 15.55 -16.62
CA ALA A 237 -8.95 14.97 -17.81
C ALA A 237 -8.97 13.43 -17.81
N PHE A 238 -9.02 12.81 -16.62
CA PHE A 238 -9.05 11.37 -16.45
C PHE A 238 -10.43 10.84 -16.06
N PHE A 239 -11.48 11.66 -16.07
CA PHE A 239 -12.81 11.26 -15.61
C PHE A 239 -13.29 9.96 -16.25
N LYS A 240 -13.12 9.80 -17.58
CA LYS A 240 -13.52 8.58 -18.29
C LYS A 240 -12.69 7.36 -17.88
N HIS A 241 -11.38 7.52 -17.69
CA HIS A 241 -10.50 6.43 -17.26
C HIS A 241 -10.74 6.02 -15.80
N SER A 242 -11.06 6.98 -14.93
CA SER A 242 -11.23 6.75 -13.50
C SER A 242 -12.67 6.43 -13.12
N MET A 243 -13.63 7.35 -13.35
CA MET A 243 -15.04 7.10 -13.04
C MET A 243 -15.66 6.09 -14.03
N GLY A 244 -15.33 6.19 -15.32
CA GLY A 244 -15.72 5.17 -16.30
C GLY A 244 -15.02 3.83 -16.03
N GLY A 245 -13.79 3.83 -15.51
CA GLY A 245 -13.11 2.62 -15.06
C GLY A 245 -13.80 1.96 -13.85
N GLN A 246 -14.22 2.74 -12.86
CA GLN A 246 -15.06 2.22 -11.75
C GLN A 246 -16.38 1.64 -12.25
N LEU A 247 -17.01 2.26 -13.25
CA LEU A 247 -18.21 1.70 -13.89
C LEU A 247 -17.91 0.36 -14.56
N ALA A 248 -16.82 0.27 -15.33
CA ALA A 248 -16.38 -0.98 -15.96
C ALA A 248 -16.08 -2.07 -14.93
N GLN A 249 -15.42 -1.71 -13.81
CA GLN A 249 -15.18 -2.61 -12.69
C GLN A 249 -16.49 -3.13 -12.08
N MET A 250 -17.50 -2.26 -11.88
CA MET A 250 -18.81 -2.67 -11.35
C MET A 250 -19.56 -3.56 -12.34
N LYS A 251 -19.53 -3.27 -13.65
CA LYS A 251 -20.10 -4.15 -14.68
C LYS A 251 -19.44 -5.52 -14.67
N ALA A 252 -18.10 -5.57 -14.62
CA ALA A 252 -17.36 -6.81 -14.53
C ALA A 252 -17.77 -7.62 -13.30
N LEU A 253 -17.90 -6.99 -12.12
CA LEU A 253 -18.36 -7.66 -10.91
C LEU A 253 -19.83 -8.12 -10.99
N ALA A 254 -20.71 -7.35 -11.61
CA ALA A 254 -22.11 -7.69 -11.78
C ALA A 254 -22.33 -8.88 -12.72
N GLU A 255 -21.52 -8.99 -13.77
CA GLU A 255 -21.70 -9.96 -14.86
C GLU A 255 -20.82 -11.21 -14.74
N ALA A 256 -19.67 -11.13 -14.05
CA ALA A 256 -18.72 -12.23 -14.00
C ALA A 256 -19.33 -13.50 -13.43
N THR A 257 -19.07 -14.63 -14.08
CA THR A 257 -19.57 -15.96 -13.72
C THR A 257 -18.65 -16.69 -12.74
N SER A 258 -17.36 -16.36 -12.74
CA SER A 258 -16.32 -16.88 -11.85
C SER A 258 -15.27 -15.81 -11.53
N VAL A 259 -14.36 -16.07 -10.58
CA VAL A 259 -13.24 -15.16 -10.29
C VAL A 259 -12.28 -15.03 -11.48
N THR A 260 -12.07 -16.10 -12.24
CA THR A 260 -11.26 -16.05 -13.47
C THR A 260 -11.90 -15.13 -14.51
N ASP A 261 -13.19 -15.34 -14.82
CA ASP A 261 -13.95 -14.51 -15.76
C ASP A 261 -13.98 -13.03 -15.31
N LEU A 262 -14.07 -12.77 -14.00
CA LEU A 262 -13.94 -11.42 -13.45
C LEU A 262 -12.62 -10.76 -13.85
N PHE A 263 -11.49 -11.43 -13.64
CA PHE A 263 -10.18 -10.84 -13.94
C PHE A 263 -9.93 -10.70 -15.46
N GLU A 264 -10.45 -11.62 -16.27
CA GLU A 264 -10.44 -11.50 -17.74
C GLU A 264 -11.24 -10.28 -18.21
N ARG A 265 -12.42 -10.01 -17.61
CA ARG A 265 -13.21 -8.81 -17.88
C ARG A 265 -12.53 -7.52 -17.42
N LEU A 266 -11.88 -7.56 -16.26
CA LEU A 266 -11.11 -6.43 -15.75
C LEU A 266 -9.89 -6.12 -16.64
N GLU A 267 -9.26 -7.14 -17.22
CA GLU A 267 -8.22 -6.95 -18.21
C GLU A 267 -8.76 -6.38 -19.52
N ALA A 268 -9.84 -6.96 -20.06
CA ALA A 268 -10.45 -6.52 -21.31
C ALA A 268 -10.96 -5.06 -21.25
N SER A 269 -11.31 -4.58 -20.05
CA SER A 269 -11.71 -3.20 -19.79
C SER A 269 -10.56 -2.28 -19.33
N GLY A 270 -9.31 -2.77 -19.37
CA GLY A 270 -8.11 -2.02 -19.04
C GLY A 270 -7.95 -1.67 -17.56
N GLN A 271 -8.74 -2.26 -16.65
CA GLN A 271 -8.65 -2.02 -15.21
C GLN A 271 -7.49 -2.77 -14.55
N MET A 272 -7.17 -3.94 -15.08
CA MET A 272 -6.07 -4.79 -14.64
C MET A 272 -5.16 -5.11 -15.81
N LEU A 273 -3.87 -5.33 -15.55
CA LEU A 273 -2.88 -5.73 -16.54
C LEU A 273 -2.23 -7.06 -16.12
N ARG A 274 -1.84 -7.85 -17.13
CA ARG A 274 -0.89 -8.96 -16.97
C ARG A 274 0.48 -8.57 -17.46
N ILE A 275 1.50 -8.92 -16.69
CA ILE A 275 2.89 -8.82 -17.14
C ILE A 275 3.13 -9.86 -18.22
N ASP A 276 2.95 -11.15 -17.90
CA ASP A 276 3.00 -12.24 -18.88
C ASP A 276 1.57 -12.67 -19.27
N THR A 277 1.19 -12.47 -20.53
CA THR A 277 -0.15 -12.80 -21.03
C THR A 277 -0.34 -14.28 -21.34
N GLN A 278 0.74 -15.07 -21.36
CA GLN A 278 0.67 -16.53 -21.56
C GLN A 278 0.35 -17.28 -20.27
N HIS A 279 0.40 -16.60 -19.12
CA HIS A 279 0.14 -17.19 -17.81
C HIS A 279 -1.04 -16.50 -17.13
N THR A 280 -1.85 -17.27 -16.40
CA THR A 280 -2.96 -16.74 -15.60
C THR A 280 -2.47 -16.41 -14.19
N PRO A 281 -2.47 -15.13 -13.78
CA PRO A 281 -2.00 -14.75 -12.46
C PRO A 281 -2.92 -15.24 -11.34
N ARG A 282 -2.33 -15.61 -10.21
CA ARG A 282 -3.03 -16.12 -9.02
C ARG A 282 -2.90 -15.20 -7.81
N MET A 283 -1.98 -14.25 -7.86
CA MET A 283 -1.70 -13.30 -6.78
C MET A 283 -2.32 -11.93 -7.09
N PHE A 284 -2.76 -11.24 -6.04
CA PHE A 284 -3.21 -9.86 -6.13
C PHE A 284 -2.93 -9.16 -4.81
N HIS A 285 -2.22 -8.03 -4.86
CA HIS A 285 -1.82 -7.21 -3.70
C HIS A 285 -1.95 -5.70 -3.99
N TYR A 286 -2.85 -5.29 -4.89
CA TYR A 286 -2.99 -3.89 -5.34
C TYR A 286 -1.71 -3.23 -5.88
N ALA A 287 -0.75 -4.03 -6.38
CA ALA A 287 0.38 -3.48 -7.13
C ALA A 287 -0.15 -2.72 -8.35
N THR A 288 0.31 -1.48 -8.54
CA THR A 288 -0.19 -0.59 -9.61
C THR A 288 0.98 -0.22 -10.52
N LEU A 289 0.82 -0.47 -11.82
CA LEU A 289 1.81 -0.19 -12.85
C LEU A 289 1.16 0.59 -14.00
N SER A 290 1.95 1.42 -14.67
CA SER A 290 1.62 1.92 -16.00
C SER A 290 1.74 0.80 -17.03
N GLU A 291 1.07 0.98 -18.17
CA GLU A 291 1.28 0.12 -19.33
C GLU A 291 2.73 0.15 -19.82
N GLY A 292 3.42 1.30 -19.71
CA GLY A 292 4.83 1.45 -20.03
C GLY A 292 5.74 0.57 -19.18
N GLU A 293 5.54 0.53 -17.85
CA GLU A 293 6.30 -0.37 -16.98
C GLU A 293 6.02 -1.84 -17.31
N VAL A 294 4.77 -2.19 -17.62
CA VAL A 294 4.42 -3.56 -18.04
C VAL A 294 5.13 -3.95 -19.34
N GLN A 295 5.23 -3.04 -20.31
CA GLN A 295 5.97 -3.26 -21.57
C GLN A 295 7.47 -3.49 -21.32
N VAL A 296 8.07 -2.76 -20.37
CA VAL A 296 9.46 -2.99 -19.96
C VAL A 296 9.63 -4.36 -19.30
N LEU A 297 8.76 -4.70 -18.35
CA LEU A 297 8.85 -5.99 -17.64
C LEU A 297 8.70 -7.20 -18.58
N ARG A 298 7.90 -7.07 -19.65
CA ARG A 298 7.71 -8.10 -20.69
C ARG A 298 8.98 -8.43 -21.48
N GLN A 299 10.01 -7.58 -21.42
CA GLN A 299 11.30 -7.83 -22.07
C GLN A 299 12.06 -9.00 -21.43
N ILE A 300 11.84 -9.26 -20.14
CA ILE A 300 12.49 -10.35 -19.41
C ILE A 300 11.83 -11.68 -19.78
N GLN A 301 12.53 -12.48 -20.58
CA GLN A 301 12.03 -13.79 -21.06
C GLN A 301 12.31 -14.92 -20.06
N HIS A 302 13.39 -14.82 -19.27
CA HIS A 302 13.79 -15.89 -18.36
C HIS A 302 13.07 -15.79 -17.01
N VAL A 303 11.80 -16.23 -17.00
CA VAL A 303 10.94 -16.24 -15.81
C VAL A 303 10.85 -17.64 -15.22
N ILE A 304 11.26 -17.78 -13.96
CA ILE A 304 11.34 -19.06 -13.24
C ILE A 304 10.10 -19.23 -12.37
N ARG A 305 9.24 -20.20 -12.69
CA ARG A 305 7.96 -20.48 -12.02
C ARG A 305 7.95 -21.82 -11.27
N LYS A 306 9.03 -22.12 -10.54
CA LYS A 306 9.20 -23.37 -9.77
C LYS A 306 8.86 -23.21 -8.29
N GLY A 307 7.94 -22.31 -7.95
CA GLY A 307 7.56 -22.00 -6.56
C GLY A 307 8.59 -21.11 -5.85
N ARG A 308 8.47 -21.01 -4.51
CA ARG A 308 9.33 -20.14 -3.68
C ARG A 308 10.75 -20.69 -3.59
N VAL A 309 11.71 -19.79 -3.40
CA VAL A 309 13.10 -20.14 -3.11
C VAL A 309 13.19 -20.74 -1.71
N LEU A 310 13.85 -21.90 -1.61
CA LEU A 310 14.15 -22.60 -0.37
C LEU A 310 15.63 -22.43 0.02
N ALA A 311 16.52 -22.44 -0.97
CA ALA A 311 17.94 -22.20 -0.79
C ALA A 311 18.57 -21.59 -2.06
N ILE A 312 19.66 -20.84 -1.87
CA ILE A 312 20.57 -20.43 -2.94
C ILE A 312 21.90 -21.14 -2.73
N GLU A 313 22.24 -22.02 -3.67
CA GLU A 313 23.52 -22.71 -3.76
C GLU A 313 24.44 -21.96 -4.75
N ARG A 314 25.70 -22.40 -4.91
CA ARG A 314 26.66 -21.71 -5.79
C ARG A 314 26.28 -21.79 -7.27
N ASP A 315 25.72 -22.92 -7.69
CA ASP A 315 25.41 -23.27 -9.08
C ASP A 315 23.90 -23.46 -9.33
N ALA A 316 23.06 -23.28 -8.31
CA ALA A 316 21.62 -23.49 -8.43
C ALA A 316 20.75 -22.71 -7.43
N LEU A 317 19.52 -22.42 -7.86
CA LEU A 317 18.41 -22.14 -6.96
C LEU A 317 17.70 -23.45 -6.62
N VAL A 318 17.47 -23.67 -5.33
CA VAL A 318 16.55 -24.73 -4.85
C VAL A 318 15.20 -24.08 -4.61
N LEU A 319 14.18 -24.54 -5.32
CA LEU A 319 12.82 -24.03 -5.25
C LEU A 319 11.85 -25.14 -4.82
N GLU A 320 10.64 -24.77 -4.38
CA GLU A 320 9.59 -25.70 -3.94
C GLU A 320 9.31 -26.82 -4.99
N GLN A 321 9.43 -26.51 -6.28
CA GLN A 321 9.07 -27.41 -7.38
C GLN A 321 10.27 -27.75 -8.27
N GLY A 322 11.48 -27.77 -7.70
CA GLY A 322 12.67 -28.28 -8.37
C GLY A 322 13.88 -27.36 -8.26
N ARG A 323 14.84 -27.58 -9.15
CA ARG A 323 16.11 -26.83 -9.18
C ARG A 323 16.21 -26.03 -10.48
N GLU A 324 16.84 -24.86 -10.40
CA GLU A 324 17.16 -24.01 -11.54
C GLU A 324 18.66 -23.73 -11.52
N ALA A 325 19.34 -23.91 -12.66
CA ALA A 325 20.77 -23.64 -12.72
C ALA A 325 21.02 -22.13 -12.58
N LEU A 326 22.00 -21.77 -11.76
CA LEU A 326 22.53 -20.42 -11.69
C LEU A 326 23.87 -20.39 -12.43
N ALA A 327 23.98 -19.48 -13.40
CA ALA A 327 25.23 -19.25 -14.09
C ALA A 327 26.27 -18.66 -13.12
N ASP A 328 27.55 -18.90 -13.40
CA ASP A 328 28.65 -18.27 -12.67
C ASP A 328 28.54 -16.74 -12.70
N ASN A 329 29.02 -16.09 -11.64
CA ASN A 329 28.97 -14.64 -11.46
C ASN A 329 27.54 -14.04 -11.56
N THR A 330 26.53 -14.78 -11.09
CA THR A 330 25.17 -14.28 -10.90
C THR A 330 25.05 -13.51 -9.58
N LEU A 331 24.47 -12.30 -9.63
CA LEU A 331 24.05 -11.54 -8.46
C LEU A 331 22.57 -11.80 -8.16
N CYS A 332 22.27 -12.40 -7.00
CA CYS A 332 20.90 -12.57 -6.53
C CYS A 332 20.42 -11.30 -5.82
N ILE A 333 19.21 -10.84 -6.14
CA ILE A 333 18.59 -9.65 -5.54
C ILE A 333 17.36 -10.09 -4.75
N ASN A 334 17.42 -9.91 -3.43
CA ASN A 334 16.36 -10.31 -2.51
C ASN A 334 15.22 -9.28 -2.51
N CYS A 335 14.15 -9.56 -3.25
CA CYS A 335 12.91 -8.78 -3.25
C CYS A 335 11.77 -9.52 -2.53
N THR A 336 12.09 -10.43 -1.59
CA THR A 336 11.12 -11.35 -0.97
C THR A 336 10.45 -10.82 0.30
N ALA A 337 10.78 -9.59 0.73
CA ALA A 337 10.09 -8.94 1.85
C ALA A 337 8.61 -8.74 1.55
N SER A 338 7.77 -8.79 2.58
CA SER A 338 6.34 -8.66 2.43
C SER A 338 5.92 -7.20 2.49
N ALA A 339 5.20 -6.75 1.46
CA ALA A 339 4.64 -5.39 1.40
C ALA A 339 3.63 -5.11 2.52
N VAL A 340 3.01 -6.15 3.10
CA VAL A 340 2.10 -6.04 4.25
C VAL A 340 2.25 -7.30 5.09
N GLU A 341 2.60 -7.16 6.37
CA GLU A 341 2.44 -8.28 7.30
C GLU A 341 0.96 -8.63 7.44
N MET A 342 0.63 -9.87 7.09
CA MET A 342 -0.77 -10.27 7.02
C MET A 342 -1.25 -10.60 8.42
N ARG A 343 -2.19 -9.79 8.91
CA ARG A 343 -2.86 -9.95 10.20
C ARG A 343 -4.35 -10.11 9.95
N ASP A 344 -5.00 -10.85 10.84
CA ASP A 344 -6.46 -10.96 10.80
C ASP A 344 -7.08 -9.60 11.15
N SER A 345 -8.18 -9.28 10.49
CA SER A 345 -8.92 -8.06 10.79
C SER A 345 -9.49 -8.13 12.20
N GLU A 346 -9.31 -7.05 12.95
CA GLU A 346 -9.87 -6.86 14.30
C GLU A 346 -10.73 -5.58 14.32
N PRO A 347 -11.64 -5.39 15.29
CA PRO A 347 -12.32 -4.11 15.45
C PRO A 347 -11.31 -2.95 15.54
N ILE A 348 -11.53 -1.89 14.76
CA ILE A 348 -10.63 -0.72 14.75
C ILE A 348 -10.71 0.01 16.07
N PHE A 349 -11.91 0.19 16.60
CA PHE A 349 -12.16 0.88 17.86
C PHE A 349 -12.42 -0.13 18.96
N GLN A 350 -11.61 -0.07 20.02
CA GLN A 350 -11.63 -0.98 21.15
C GLN A 350 -11.56 -0.15 22.45
N PRO A 351 -11.98 -0.70 23.61
CA PRO A 351 -11.79 -0.02 24.89
C PRO A 351 -10.31 0.35 25.12
N GLY A 352 -10.03 1.65 25.22
CA GLY A 352 -8.68 2.20 25.45
C GLY A 352 -7.69 2.06 24.27
N LYS A 353 -8.10 1.50 23.12
CA LYS A 353 -7.20 1.21 21.99
C LYS A 353 -7.87 1.46 20.64
N ILE A 354 -7.12 1.98 19.69
CA ILE A 354 -7.49 2.09 18.28
C ILE A 354 -6.43 1.36 17.46
N VAL A 355 -6.85 0.54 16.51
CA VAL A 355 -5.97 -0.11 15.54
C VAL A 355 -6.39 0.32 14.14
N PRO A 356 -5.90 1.47 13.63
CA PRO A 356 -6.26 1.95 12.31
C PRO A 356 -5.96 0.91 11.25
N GLN A 357 -6.99 0.55 10.48
CA GLN A 357 -6.93 -0.42 9.40
C GLN A 357 -7.49 0.18 8.11
N LEU A 358 -7.35 -0.54 6.99
CA LEU A 358 -7.98 -0.13 5.75
C LEU A 358 -9.50 -0.11 5.92
N VAL A 359 -10.13 1.01 5.58
CA VAL A 359 -11.59 1.12 5.44
C VAL A 359 -12.00 1.39 3.99
N ARG A 360 -11.01 1.73 3.14
CA ARG A 360 -11.09 1.72 1.68
C ARG A 360 -9.75 1.23 1.12
N ALA A 361 -9.72 0.06 0.48
CA ALA A 361 -8.49 -0.46 -0.09
C ALA A 361 -8.12 0.22 -1.43
N PRO A 362 -6.83 0.42 -1.74
CA PRO A 362 -5.65 0.21 -0.89
C PRO A 362 -5.22 1.48 -0.12
N LEU A 363 -6.10 2.47 0.05
CA LEU A 363 -5.75 3.82 0.51
C LEU A 363 -5.50 3.90 2.03
N VAL A 364 -4.27 3.62 2.44
CA VAL A 364 -3.85 3.60 3.86
C VAL A 364 -4.01 4.96 4.55
N THR A 365 -3.60 6.05 3.91
CA THR A 365 -3.66 7.39 4.51
C THR A 365 -5.08 7.91 4.61
N PHE A 366 -5.88 7.75 3.55
CA PHE A 366 -7.31 8.06 3.57
C PHE A 366 -8.04 7.26 4.65
N SER A 367 -7.78 5.95 4.74
CA SER A 367 -8.41 5.09 5.75
C SER A 367 -8.09 5.54 7.16
N SER A 368 -6.83 5.90 7.41
CA SER A 368 -6.37 6.40 8.71
C SER A 368 -7.01 7.75 9.07
N ALA A 369 -7.12 8.66 8.10
CA ALA A 369 -7.80 9.94 8.26
C ALA A 369 -9.29 9.75 8.61
N VAL A 370 -10.00 8.86 7.90
CA VAL A 370 -11.40 8.51 8.22
C VAL A 370 -11.52 7.96 9.65
N CYS A 371 -10.60 7.07 10.07
CA CYS A 371 -10.61 6.54 11.43
C CYS A 371 -10.44 7.64 12.49
N ALA A 372 -9.55 8.61 12.24
CA ALA A 372 -9.35 9.75 13.14
C ALA A 372 -10.56 10.69 13.20
N TYR A 373 -11.17 11.02 12.06
CA TYR A 373 -12.40 11.80 12.00
C TYR A 373 -13.52 11.10 12.77
N VAL A 374 -13.71 9.79 12.54
CA VAL A 374 -14.73 9.00 13.23
C VAL A 374 -14.46 8.89 14.74
N GLU A 375 -13.20 8.83 15.18
CA GLU A 375 -12.87 8.89 16.61
C GLU A 375 -13.28 10.23 17.23
N ALA A 376 -13.07 11.34 16.52
CA ALA A 376 -13.29 12.69 17.03
C ALA A 376 -14.78 13.09 17.10
N HIS A 377 -15.62 12.55 16.21
CA HIS A 377 -16.99 13.03 16.00
C HIS A 377 -18.10 12.07 16.45
N TYR A 378 -17.76 10.87 16.92
CA TYR A 378 -18.73 9.87 17.37
C TYR A 378 -18.37 9.40 18.78
N ASP A 379 -19.36 9.04 19.59
CA ASP A 379 -19.13 8.75 21.01
C ASP A 379 -18.77 7.27 21.25
N ASP A 380 -19.50 6.33 20.64
CA ASP A 380 -19.41 4.92 20.96
C ASP A 380 -18.65 4.07 19.91
N ASP A 381 -17.89 3.08 20.38
CA ASP A 381 -17.07 2.23 19.53
C ASP A 381 -17.90 1.35 18.57
N ALA A 382 -19.18 1.06 18.87
CA ALA A 382 -20.01 0.24 17.99
C ALA A 382 -20.41 1.00 16.72
N THR A 383 -20.86 2.26 16.86
CA THR A 383 -21.13 3.17 15.74
C THR A 383 -19.85 3.41 14.92
N LYS A 384 -18.72 3.66 15.60
CA LYS A 384 -17.42 3.86 14.94
C LYS A 384 -17.01 2.65 14.10
N ASN A 385 -17.10 1.44 14.65
CA ASN A 385 -16.79 0.20 13.91
C ASN A 385 -17.82 -0.10 12.80
N ALA A 386 -19.08 0.30 12.97
CA ALA A 386 -20.08 0.18 11.90
C ALA A 386 -19.75 1.07 10.70
N LEU A 387 -19.16 2.25 10.92
CA LEU A 387 -18.68 3.14 9.86
C LEU A 387 -17.30 2.72 9.32
N CYS A 388 -16.46 2.08 10.14
CA CYS A 388 -15.08 1.75 9.80
C CYS A 388 -14.84 0.25 9.83
N THR A 389 -15.65 -0.53 9.09
CA THR A 389 -15.42 -1.98 9.01
C THR A 389 -14.09 -2.26 8.30
N PRO A 390 -13.14 -3.01 8.89
CA PRO A 390 -11.87 -3.30 8.25
C PRO A 390 -12.03 -4.01 6.90
N VAL A 391 -11.42 -3.46 5.87
CA VAL A 391 -11.28 -4.09 4.55
C VAL A 391 -10.10 -5.05 4.61
N PRO A 392 -10.30 -6.36 4.40
CA PRO A 392 -9.21 -7.32 4.39
C PRO A 392 -8.27 -7.04 3.22
N PHE A 393 -6.96 -7.25 3.41
CA PHE A 393 -5.99 -7.12 2.31
C PHE A 393 -5.93 -8.43 1.51
N PRO A 394 -6.08 -8.40 0.18
CA PRO A 394 -6.13 -9.62 -0.63
C PRO A 394 -4.75 -10.28 -0.75
N ARG A 395 -4.71 -11.62 -0.82
CA ARG A 395 -3.48 -12.42 -1.08
C ARG A 395 -3.47 -13.08 -2.45
N ASN A 396 -4.66 -13.16 -3.04
CA ASN A 396 -5.00 -13.89 -4.24
C ASN A 396 -6.22 -13.22 -4.88
N VAL A 397 -6.57 -13.70 -6.07
CA VAL A 397 -7.69 -13.19 -6.87
C VAL A 397 -9.05 -13.31 -6.15
N GLY A 398 -9.27 -14.32 -5.30
CA GLY A 398 -10.51 -14.45 -4.52
C GLY A 398 -10.64 -13.38 -3.44
N GLY A 399 -9.53 -13.03 -2.77
CA GLY A 399 -9.50 -11.97 -1.76
C GLY A 399 -9.86 -10.59 -2.31
N TYR A 400 -9.60 -10.32 -3.60
CA TYR A 400 -9.98 -9.05 -4.25
C TYR A 400 -11.49 -8.83 -4.20
N VAL A 401 -12.28 -9.88 -4.42
CA VAL A 401 -13.74 -9.83 -4.38
C VAL A 401 -14.24 -9.43 -2.99
N GLN A 402 -13.69 -10.07 -1.94
CA GLN A 402 -14.02 -9.75 -0.55
C GLN A 402 -13.61 -8.30 -0.19
N SER A 403 -12.41 -7.90 -0.58
CA SER A 403 -11.88 -6.54 -0.32
C SER A 403 -12.76 -5.46 -0.95
N THR A 404 -13.21 -5.72 -2.18
CA THR A 404 -14.10 -4.81 -2.92
C THR A 404 -15.47 -4.74 -2.28
N LEU A 405 -16.04 -5.87 -1.84
CA LEU A 405 -17.35 -5.90 -1.17
C LEU A 405 -17.36 -5.04 0.10
N VAL A 406 -16.35 -5.21 0.96
CA VAL A 406 -16.28 -4.46 2.22
C VAL A 406 -16.06 -2.97 1.96
N SER A 407 -15.21 -2.63 0.97
CA SER A 407 -15.00 -1.23 0.57
C SER A 407 -16.29 -0.58 0.07
N LEU A 408 -17.09 -1.29 -0.74
CA LEU A 408 -18.41 -0.82 -1.20
C LEU A 408 -19.41 -0.69 -0.06
N ALA A 409 -19.43 -1.64 0.88
CA ALA A 409 -20.31 -1.59 2.04
C ALA A 409 -20.00 -0.37 2.94
N ASN A 410 -18.73 -0.07 3.17
CA ASN A 410 -18.32 1.14 3.88
C ASN A 410 -18.74 2.40 3.12
N GLN A 411 -18.48 2.46 1.81
CA GLN A 411 -18.90 3.57 0.95
C GLN A 411 -20.41 3.84 1.03
N MET A 412 -21.24 2.78 1.04
CA MET A 412 -22.69 2.91 1.18
C MET A 412 -23.08 3.50 2.53
N ARG A 413 -22.49 3.04 3.64
CA ARG A 413 -22.76 3.59 4.98
C ARG A 413 -22.36 5.06 5.07
N TRP A 414 -21.18 5.41 4.57
CA TRP A 414 -20.74 6.80 4.54
C TRP A 414 -21.64 7.67 3.68
N SER A 415 -22.21 7.14 2.59
CA SER A 415 -23.14 7.89 1.76
C SER A 415 -24.44 8.26 2.50
N GLN A 416 -24.81 7.52 3.54
CA GLN A 416 -26.01 7.74 4.35
C GLN A 416 -25.73 8.66 5.54
N ASP A 417 -24.48 8.79 5.97
CA ASP A 417 -24.02 9.69 7.02
C ASP A 417 -23.69 11.08 6.44
N LYS A 418 -24.54 12.09 6.74
CA LYS A 418 -24.37 13.44 6.15
C LYS A 418 -23.07 14.13 6.58
N PRO A 419 -22.71 14.19 7.88
CA PRO A 419 -21.45 14.80 8.33
C PRO A 419 -20.22 14.17 7.69
N LEU A 420 -20.07 12.84 7.77
CA LEU A 420 -18.91 12.13 7.23
C LEU A 420 -18.82 12.29 5.71
N ARG A 421 -19.94 12.21 4.99
CA ARG A 421 -19.98 12.45 3.54
C ARG A 421 -19.56 13.87 3.18
N HIS A 422 -19.91 14.86 3.99
CA HIS A 422 -19.47 16.23 3.77
C HIS A 422 -17.96 16.37 3.97
N TRP A 423 -17.44 15.87 5.10
CA TRP A 423 -16.01 15.90 5.39
C TRP A 423 -15.17 15.18 4.32
N MET A 424 -15.58 13.99 3.88
CA MET A 424 -14.86 13.23 2.84
C MET A 424 -14.76 13.99 1.51
N ARG A 425 -15.72 14.88 1.19
CA ARG A 425 -15.69 15.68 -0.03
C ARG A 425 -14.58 16.73 0.00
N GLU A 426 -14.31 17.27 1.19
CA GLU A 426 -13.27 18.27 1.42
C GLU A 426 -11.89 17.62 1.59
N SER A 427 -11.85 16.38 2.07
CA SER A 427 -10.64 15.58 2.19
C SER A 427 -9.92 15.43 0.85
N ARG A 428 -8.70 15.97 0.76
CA ARG A 428 -7.85 15.80 -0.43
C ARG A 428 -7.37 14.36 -0.64
N LEU A 429 -7.47 13.53 0.40
CA LEU A 429 -7.12 12.12 0.34
C LEU A 429 -8.20 11.28 -0.37
N ASP A 430 -9.38 11.85 -0.63
CA ASP A 430 -10.35 11.27 -1.55
C ASP A 430 -10.07 11.74 -2.99
N GLY A 431 -9.27 10.95 -3.72
CA GLY A 431 -8.89 11.26 -5.10
C GLY A 431 -10.07 11.30 -6.10
N PHE A 432 -11.25 10.78 -5.75
CA PHE A 432 -12.38 10.62 -6.66
C PHE A 432 -13.60 11.47 -6.29
N GLY A 433 -13.80 11.78 -5.00
CA GLY A 433 -14.94 12.55 -4.51
C GLY A 433 -15.14 13.88 -5.25
N LYS A 434 -14.06 14.66 -5.42
CA LYS A 434 -14.11 15.94 -6.12
C LYS A 434 -14.47 15.82 -7.60
N MET A 435 -14.09 14.72 -8.27
CA MET A 435 -14.45 14.50 -9.67
C MET A 435 -15.97 14.36 -9.85
N THR A 436 -16.65 13.70 -8.91
CA THR A 436 -18.12 13.57 -8.97
C THR A 436 -18.85 14.85 -8.56
N ALA A 437 -18.31 15.59 -7.59
CA ALA A 437 -18.91 16.83 -7.11
C ALA A 437 -18.79 17.99 -8.10
N SER A 438 -17.80 17.94 -8.99
CA SER A 438 -17.51 19.00 -9.97
C SER A 438 -18.11 18.75 -11.35
N ILE A 439 -18.97 17.73 -11.51
CA ILE A 439 -19.66 17.45 -12.78
C ILE A 439 -20.64 18.59 -13.06
N ASP A 440 -20.54 19.18 -14.24
CA ASP A 440 -21.54 20.12 -14.75
C ASP A 440 -22.90 19.38 -14.90
N PRO A 441 -24.00 19.87 -14.30
CA PRO A 441 -25.34 19.30 -14.50
C PRO A 441 -25.75 19.17 -15.97
N ALA A 442 -25.19 19.96 -16.88
CA ALA A 442 -25.42 19.87 -18.32
C ALA A 442 -24.58 18.78 -19.03
N ASP A 443 -23.54 18.23 -18.39
CA ASP A 443 -22.70 17.17 -18.95
C ASP A 443 -23.43 15.82 -18.88
N THR A 444 -24.23 15.54 -19.91
CA THR A 444 -25.07 14.34 -19.97
C THR A 444 -24.25 13.05 -19.97
N GLU A 445 -23.04 13.05 -20.54
CA GLU A 445 -22.16 11.88 -20.59
C GLU A 445 -21.63 11.53 -19.20
N LYS A 446 -21.04 12.49 -18.48
CA LYS A 446 -20.50 12.25 -17.13
C LYS A 446 -21.61 11.90 -16.14
N ASN A 447 -22.77 12.56 -16.24
CA ASN A 447 -23.92 12.25 -15.42
C ASN A 447 -24.48 10.84 -15.68
N ALA A 448 -24.51 10.40 -16.94
CA ALA A 448 -24.89 9.03 -17.29
C ALA A 448 -23.93 7.99 -16.69
N ILE A 449 -22.62 8.22 -16.75
CA ILE A 449 -21.61 7.34 -16.13
C ILE A 449 -21.86 7.20 -14.62
N VAL A 450 -22.08 8.30 -13.91
CA VAL A 450 -22.33 8.26 -12.45
C VAL A 450 -23.66 7.59 -12.10
N ALA A 451 -24.71 7.83 -12.89
CA ALA A 451 -26.01 7.19 -12.71
C ALA A 451 -25.90 5.67 -12.91
N GLU A 452 -25.26 5.25 -14.00
CA GLU A 452 -25.06 3.83 -14.31
C GLU A 452 -24.15 3.16 -13.27
N LEU A 453 -23.11 3.85 -12.78
CA LEU A 453 -22.23 3.35 -11.73
C LEU A 453 -23.02 2.98 -10.47
N ARG A 454 -23.97 3.83 -10.05
CA ARG A 454 -24.83 3.55 -8.89
C ARG A 454 -25.70 2.31 -9.12
N GLN A 455 -26.25 2.15 -10.32
CA GLN A 455 -27.05 0.99 -10.69
C GLN A 455 -26.22 -0.30 -10.67
N GLN A 456 -25.04 -0.28 -11.31
CA GLN A 456 -24.15 -1.43 -11.41
C GLN A 456 -23.53 -1.81 -10.06
N ALA A 457 -23.28 -0.84 -9.18
CA ALA A 457 -22.81 -1.12 -7.82
C ALA A 457 -23.79 -2.02 -7.04
N MET A 458 -25.10 -1.80 -7.16
CA MET A 458 -26.11 -2.66 -6.53
C MET A 458 -26.11 -4.08 -7.11
N ALA A 459 -26.01 -4.20 -8.44
CA ALA A 459 -25.94 -5.49 -9.13
C ALA A 459 -24.66 -6.27 -8.74
N ALA A 460 -23.52 -5.57 -8.69
CA ALA A 460 -22.24 -6.11 -8.26
C ALA A 460 -22.31 -6.69 -6.83
N VAL A 461 -22.88 -5.95 -5.87
CA VAL A 461 -23.06 -6.44 -4.49
C VAL A 461 -23.87 -7.74 -4.45
N GLY A 462 -24.91 -7.85 -5.27
CA GLY A 462 -25.70 -9.08 -5.41
C GLY A 462 -24.87 -10.25 -5.93
N ASN A 463 -24.10 -10.03 -7.01
CA ASN A 463 -23.34 -11.08 -7.67
C ASN A 463 -22.09 -11.52 -6.89
N VAL A 464 -21.46 -10.61 -6.15
CA VAL A 464 -20.24 -10.88 -5.37
C VAL A 464 -20.45 -12.03 -4.36
N LYS A 465 -21.61 -12.13 -3.72
CA LYS A 465 -21.92 -13.26 -2.81
C LYS A 465 -21.85 -14.61 -3.52
N ARG A 466 -22.31 -14.68 -4.79
CA ARG A 466 -22.23 -15.89 -5.62
C ARG A 466 -20.78 -16.22 -5.99
N LEU A 467 -19.99 -15.21 -6.39
CA LEU A 467 -18.58 -15.37 -6.72
C LEU A 467 -17.76 -15.89 -5.52
N MET A 468 -18.04 -15.37 -4.32
CA MET A 468 -17.38 -15.82 -3.08
C MET A 468 -17.72 -17.27 -2.72
N ALA A 469 -18.98 -17.68 -2.87
CA ALA A 469 -19.39 -19.07 -2.63
C ALA A 469 -18.70 -20.06 -3.59
N GLY A 470 -18.49 -19.67 -4.85
CA GLY A 470 -17.73 -20.47 -5.83
C GLY A 470 -16.22 -20.50 -5.57
N SER A 471 -15.64 -19.44 -5.00
CA SER A 471 -14.19 -19.36 -4.72
C SER A 471 -13.74 -20.19 -3.52
N ALA A 472 -14.64 -20.51 -2.58
CA ALA A 472 -14.34 -21.35 -1.41
C ALA A 472 -14.16 -22.85 -1.75
N ALA A 473 -14.52 -23.26 -2.98
CA ALA A 473 -14.39 -24.63 -3.48
C ALA A 473 -13.06 -24.92 -4.21
N GLY A 474 -12.15 -23.94 -4.30
CA GLY A 474 -10.81 -24.13 -4.85
C GLY A 474 -9.79 -24.60 -3.80
N PRO A 475 -8.72 -25.32 -4.19
CA PRO A 475 -7.74 -25.86 -3.25
C PRO A 475 -7.07 -24.74 -2.42
N ASP A 476 -6.82 -25.05 -1.15
CA ASP A 476 -6.18 -24.16 -0.17
C ASP A 476 -4.86 -23.58 -0.71
N PRO A 477 -4.72 -22.24 -0.80
CA PRO A 477 -3.51 -21.58 -1.31
C PRO A 477 -2.31 -21.63 -0.35
N ARG A 478 -2.40 -22.38 0.76
CA ARG A 478 -1.23 -22.82 1.55
C ARG A 478 -0.43 -23.93 0.86
N CYS A 479 -0.91 -24.47 -0.26
CA CYS A 479 -0.15 -25.31 -1.19
C CYS A 479 0.41 -24.51 -2.37
#